data_AF-A0A1G8PPA1-F1
#
_entry.id   AF-A0A1G8PPA1-F1
#
_cell.length_a   1.000
_cell.length_b   1.000
_cell.length_c   1.000
_cell.angle_alpha   90.00
_cell.angle_beta   90.00
_cell.angle_gamma   90.00
#
_symmetry.space_group_name_H-M   'P 1'
#
loop_
_entity.id
_entity.type
_entity.pdbx_description
1 polymer ?
#
loop_
_entity_poly.entity_id
_entity_poly.type
_entity_poly.pdbx_seq_one_letter_code
_entity_poly.pdbx_strand_id
1 'polypeptide(L)'
;MGTMTSDPPASVTRDVARLRAALDDTLPTKTASNLLIGTWNVRAFGDLTEKWKAGPRDSPKRDLHAMTCIAEIASRFDVLALQEVRRNTTALHYLMGLLGPGWRFITSDVTEGSAGNGERLTYLYDTARVQPSGLVGEIVLPPATDGPVPQFARTPYAAGFTRGTAGCQAPGLVERFLVGNCG
;
A
#
# COMPACT_ATOMS: atom_id res chain seq x y z
N MET A 1 -4.45 16.17 -14.70
CA MET A 1 -3.11 15.58 -14.56
C MET A 1 -2.27 16.61 -13.82
N GLY A 2 -2.11 16.45 -12.50
CA GLY A 2 -1.54 17.48 -11.63
C GLY A 2 -0.07 17.73 -11.97
N THR A 3 0.28 19.00 -12.17
CA THR A 3 1.63 19.49 -12.41
C THR A 3 2.56 18.94 -11.32
N MET A 4 3.57 18.17 -11.71
CA MET A 4 4.61 17.72 -10.77
C MET A 4 5.21 18.95 -10.10
N THR A 5 5.09 18.96 -8.78
CA THR A 5 5.35 20.07 -7.89
C THR A 5 6.82 20.47 -7.94
N SER A 6 7.13 21.74 -7.64
CA SER A 6 8.48 22.32 -7.65
C SER A 6 9.52 21.45 -6.94
N ASP A 7 10.80 21.56 -7.31
CA ASP A 7 11.88 20.77 -6.72
C ASP A 7 11.85 20.76 -5.18
N PRO A 8 12.14 19.59 -4.54
CA PRO A 8 12.14 19.46 -3.09
C PRO A 8 13.15 20.42 -2.44
N PRO A 9 12.77 21.13 -1.37
CA PRO A 9 13.70 21.94 -0.59
C PRO A 9 14.85 21.09 -0.05
N ALA A 10 16.03 21.70 0.11
CA ALA A 10 17.23 21.00 0.58
C ALA A 10 17.06 20.30 1.94
N SER A 11 16.18 20.81 2.82
CA SER A 11 15.85 20.12 4.07
C SER A 11 15.16 18.79 3.84
N VAL A 12 14.19 18.75 2.92
CA VAL A 12 13.44 17.53 2.55
C VAL A 12 14.39 16.53 1.90
N THR A 13 15.25 16.98 0.98
CA THR A 13 16.26 16.12 0.36
C THR A 13 17.18 15.47 1.40
N ARG A 14 17.63 16.23 2.40
CA ARG A 14 18.46 15.69 3.49
C ARG A 14 17.70 14.70 4.36
N ASP A 15 16.44 14.98 4.66
CA ASP A 15 15.61 14.10 5.49
C ASP A 15 15.36 12.76 4.78
N VAL A 16 15.02 12.81 3.49
CA VAL A 16 14.87 11.64 2.62
C VAL A 16 16.18 10.85 2.51
N ALA A 17 17.33 11.51 2.36
CA ALA A 17 18.63 10.82 2.34
C ALA A 17 18.93 10.09 3.66
N ARG A 18 18.61 10.71 4.80
CA ARG A 18 18.76 10.05 6.12
C ARG A 18 17.80 8.86 6.27
N LEU A 19 16.55 9.02 5.84
CA LEU A 19 15.58 7.93 5.84
C LEU A 19 16.05 6.77 4.95
N ARG A 20 16.57 7.07 3.75
CA ARG A 20 17.10 6.07 2.83
C ARG A 20 18.23 5.26 3.47
N ALA A 21 19.20 5.93 4.06
CA ALA A 21 20.31 5.27 4.76
C ALA A 21 19.82 4.38 5.92
N ALA A 22 18.86 4.85 6.72
CA ALA A 22 18.31 4.07 7.82
C ALA A 22 17.55 2.81 7.33
N LEU A 23 16.78 2.95 6.25
CA LEU A 23 16.08 1.82 5.63
C LEU A 23 17.05 0.83 4.98
N ASP A 24 18.18 1.28 4.42
CA ASP A 24 19.21 0.40 3.85
C ASP A 24 19.89 -0.46 4.91
N ASP A 25 20.04 0.06 6.14
CA ASP A 25 20.59 -0.67 7.29
C ASP A 25 19.56 -1.63 7.91
N THR A 26 18.27 -1.26 7.88
CA THR A 26 17.21 -2.00 8.57
C THR A 26 16.57 -3.10 7.71
N LEU A 27 16.44 -2.87 6.40
CA LEU A 27 15.70 -3.74 5.51
C LEU A 27 16.65 -4.47 4.55
N PRO A 28 16.40 -5.76 4.26
CA PRO A 28 17.15 -6.47 3.24
C PRO A 28 16.96 -5.78 1.87
N THR A 29 18.00 -5.79 1.05
CA THR A 29 17.92 -5.30 -0.33
C THR A 29 17.09 -6.25 -1.20
N LYS A 30 16.32 -5.71 -2.15
CA LYS A 30 15.63 -6.51 -3.17
C LYS A 30 16.64 -7.20 -4.09
N THR A 31 16.59 -8.53 -4.17
CA THR A 31 17.43 -9.38 -5.02
C THR A 31 16.57 -10.28 -5.90
N ALA A 32 17.17 -10.89 -6.93
CA ALA A 32 16.47 -11.86 -7.79
C ALA A 32 15.90 -13.07 -7.03
N SER A 33 16.38 -13.33 -5.80
CA SER A 33 16.03 -14.52 -5.00
C SER A 33 15.06 -14.25 -3.85
N ASN A 34 14.75 -12.99 -3.53
CA ASN A 34 13.86 -12.66 -2.41
C ASN A 34 12.63 -11.87 -2.86
N LEU A 35 11.55 -11.96 -2.09
CA LEU A 35 10.40 -11.06 -2.19
C LEU A 35 10.22 -10.37 -0.85
N LEU A 36 10.01 -9.05 -0.88
CA LEU A 36 9.77 -8.24 0.29
C LEU A 36 8.32 -7.80 0.30
N ILE A 37 7.56 -8.28 1.29
CA ILE A 37 6.16 -7.90 1.45
C ILE A 37 5.99 -7.15 2.76
N GLY A 38 5.31 -6.01 2.67
CA GLY A 38 4.99 -5.17 3.81
C GLY A 38 3.48 -5.06 4.01
N THR A 39 3.09 -4.78 5.25
CA THR A 39 1.75 -4.24 5.55
C THR A 39 1.95 -2.95 6.32
N TRP A 40 1.17 -1.93 6.00
CA TRP A 40 1.28 -0.63 6.64
C TRP A 40 -0.08 0.02 6.79
N ASN A 41 -0.46 0.30 8.04
CA ASN A 41 -1.58 1.18 8.33
C ASN A 41 -1.11 2.64 8.31
N VAL A 42 -1.58 3.40 7.32
CA VAL A 42 -1.36 4.84 7.25
C VAL A 42 -2.67 5.53 7.57
N ARG A 43 -2.75 6.08 8.79
CA ARG A 43 -3.97 6.68 9.32
C ARG A 43 -4.61 7.64 8.32
N ALA A 44 -5.87 7.37 8.01
CA ALA A 44 -6.70 8.16 7.11
C ALA A 44 -6.01 8.55 5.78
N PHE A 45 -5.52 7.55 5.04
CA PHE A 45 -4.82 7.78 3.77
C PHE A 45 -5.78 8.19 2.64
N GLY A 46 -6.11 9.49 2.57
CA GLY A 46 -6.96 10.03 1.51
C GLY A 46 -6.39 11.23 0.78
N ASP A 47 -6.53 12.42 1.36
CA ASP A 47 -6.12 13.69 0.75
C ASP A 47 -4.68 14.08 1.14
N LEU A 48 -4.16 15.16 0.55
CA LEU A 48 -2.87 15.76 0.88
C LEU A 48 -2.89 17.28 0.80
N THR A 49 -1.98 17.92 1.53
CA THR A 49 -1.70 19.36 1.40
C THR A 49 -0.55 19.56 0.41
N GLU A 50 -0.79 20.26 -0.70
CA GLU A 50 0.19 20.53 -1.76
C GLU A 50 1.22 21.63 -1.35
N LYS A 51 1.88 21.42 -0.21
CA LYS A 51 2.96 22.26 0.32
C LYS A 51 4.09 21.37 0.77
N TRP A 52 5.33 21.85 0.71
CA TRP A 52 6.48 21.12 1.25
C TRP A 52 6.49 21.02 2.79
N LYS A 53 5.74 21.90 3.47
CA LYS A 53 5.56 21.88 4.91
C LYS A 53 4.15 22.34 5.25
N ALA A 54 3.32 21.47 5.81
CA ALA A 54 2.00 21.84 6.30
C ALA A 54 2.10 22.79 7.50
N GLY A 55 1.31 23.86 7.48
CA GLY A 55 1.18 24.81 8.58
C GLY A 55 0.20 24.34 9.66
N PRO A 56 0.07 25.07 10.78
CA PRO A 56 -0.83 24.71 11.89
C PRO A 56 -2.31 24.64 11.48
N ARG A 57 -2.72 25.41 10.48
CA ARG A 57 -4.10 25.48 9.97
C ARG A 57 -4.39 24.55 8.79
N ASP A 58 -3.37 23.92 8.21
CA ASP A 58 -3.56 23.02 7.07
C ASP A 58 -4.14 21.67 7.53
N SER A 59 -5.09 21.15 6.75
CA SER A 59 -5.70 19.84 6.94
C SER A 59 -5.96 19.21 5.57
N PRO A 60 -5.49 17.99 5.29
CA PRO A 60 -4.75 17.11 6.20
C PRO A 60 -3.31 17.56 6.42
N LYS A 61 -2.68 17.13 7.53
CA LYS A 61 -1.25 17.39 7.82
C LYS A 61 -0.27 16.70 6.88
N ARG A 62 -0.75 15.77 6.06
CA ARG A 62 0.09 15.04 5.09
C ARG A 62 0.48 16.01 3.98
N ASP A 63 1.73 16.43 4.00
CA ASP A 63 2.31 17.37 3.05
C ASP A 63 3.21 16.65 2.04
N LEU A 64 3.81 17.40 1.10
CA LEU A 64 4.65 16.80 0.05
C LEU A 64 5.88 16.10 0.64
N HIS A 65 6.44 16.62 1.73
CA HIS A 65 7.55 15.96 2.44
C HIS A 65 7.11 14.60 2.98
N ALA A 66 5.97 14.52 3.65
CA ALA A 66 5.42 13.26 4.11
C ALA A 66 5.19 12.28 2.94
N MET A 67 4.69 12.77 1.79
CA MET A 67 4.49 11.94 0.60
C MET A 67 5.81 11.39 0.04
N THR A 68 6.88 12.19 0.01
CA THR A 68 8.21 11.71 -0.42
C THR A 68 8.73 10.62 0.52
N CYS A 69 8.60 10.80 1.83
CA CYS A 69 9.01 9.78 2.80
C CYS A 69 8.18 8.50 2.69
N ILE A 70 6.85 8.61 2.49
CA ILE A 70 5.96 7.47 2.25
C ILE A 70 6.40 6.71 0.99
N ALA A 71 6.73 7.41 -0.10
CA ALA A 71 7.20 6.79 -1.33
C ALA A 71 8.54 6.05 -1.15
N GLU A 72 9.48 6.62 -0.40
CA GLU A 72 10.77 5.99 -0.10
C GLU A 72 10.60 4.70 0.72
N ILE A 73 9.69 4.68 1.69
CA ILE A 73 9.35 3.48 2.46
C ILE A 73 8.64 2.46 1.57
N ALA A 74 7.63 2.90 0.81
CA ALA A 74 6.84 1.99 -0.03
C ALA A 74 7.68 1.31 -1.11
N SER A 75 8.63 2.04 -1.70
CA SER A 75 9.51 1.52 -2.76
C SER A 75 10.45 0.38 -2.31
N ARG A 76 10.60 0.17 -1.00
CA ARG A 76 11.40 -0.94 -0.44
C ARG A 76 10.78 -2.30 -0.64
N PHE A 77 9.46 -2.36 -0.76
CA PHE A 77 8.72 -3.60 -0.89
C PHE A 77 8.50 -3.95 -2.37
N ASP A 78 8.15 -5.21 -2.61
CA ASP A 78 7.64 -5.72 -3.88
C ASP A 78 6.12 -5.67 -3.93
N VAL A 79 5.51 -5.96 -2.78
CA VAL A 79 4.09 -5.82 -2.51
C VAL A 79 3.94 -5.11 -1.16
N LEU A 80 3.15 -4.04 -1.11
CA LEU A 80 2.82 -3.34 0.12
C LEU A 80 1.30 -3.27 0.29
N ALA A 81 0.79 -3.89 1.35
CA ALA A 81 -0.60 -3.76 1.75
C ALA A 81 -0.81 -2.48 2.57
N LEU A 82 -1.33 -1.44 1.93
CA LEU A 82 -1.64 -0.13 2.51
C LEU A 82 -3.08 -0.10 3.04
N GLN A 83 -3.23 0.07 4.36
CA GLN A 83 -4.53 0.10 5.05
C GLN A 83 -5.04 1.54 5.24
N GLU A 84 -6.33 1.66 5.54
CA GLU A 84 -7.06 2.93 5.75
C GLU A 84 -7.04 3.89 4.56
N VAL A 85 -6.99 3.35 3.33
CA VAL A 85 -7.14 4.16 2.12
C VAL A 85 -8.56 4.69 2.04
N ARG A 86 -8.74 6.01 2.00
CA ARG A 86 -10.07 6.65 2.01
C ARG A 86 -10.69 6.66 0.62
N ARG A 87 -11.99 7.00 0.57
CA ARG A 87 -12.72 7.25 -0.69
C ARG A 87 -12.06 8.30 -1.58
N ASN A 88 -11.52 9.37 -0.99
CA ASN A 88 -10.69 10.33 -1.72
C ASN A 88 -9.30 9.70 -1.94
N THR A 89 -8.92 9.47 -3.20
CA THR A 89 -7.66 8.80 -3.57
C THR A 89 -6.57 9.76 -4.05
N THR A 90 -6.69 11.07 -3.80
CA THR A 90 -5.68 12.07 -4.20
C THR A 90 -4.26 11.69 -3.77
N ALA A 91 -4.05 11.35 -2.50
CA ALA A 91 -2.74 10.93 -2.00
C ALA A 91 -2.26 9.60 -2.58
N LEU A 92 -3.18 8.67 -2.88
CA LEU A 92 -2.83 7.41 -3.54
C LEU A 92 -2.30 7.67 -4.94
N HIS A 93 -3.01 8.45 -5.76
CA HIS A 93 -2.54 8.78 -7.10
C HIS A 93 -1.25 9.61 -7.09
N TYR A 94 -1.09 10.50 -6.12
CA TYR A 94 0.18 11.23 -5.93
C TYR A 94 1.33 10.28 -5.59
N LEU A 95 1.10 9.32 -4.67
CA LEU A 95 2.07 8.29 -4.32
C LEU A 95 2.46 7.44 -5.54
N MET A 96 1.49 7.02 -6.35
CA MET A 96 1.77 6.27 -7.59
C MET A 96 2.62 7.08 -8.56
N GLY A 97 2.41 8.41 -8.65
CA GLY A 97 3.26 9.31 -9.42
C GLY A 97 4.71 9.34 -8.92
N LEU A 98 4.91 9.39 -7.60
CA LEU A 98 6.24 9.35 -6.97
C LEU A 98 6.95 8.01 -7.16
N LEU A 99 6.22 6.89 -7.04
CA LEU A 99 6.76 5.55 -7.23
C LEU A 99 7.12 5.26 -8.70
N GLY A 100 6.43 5.91 -9.63
CA GLY A 100 6.71 5.87 -11.06
C GLY A 100 5.96 4.77 -11.82
N PRO A 101 6.19 4.68 -13.15
CA PRO A 101 5.33 3.93 -14.07
C PRO A 101 5.39 2.41 -13.91
N GLY A 102 6.40 1.87 -13.21
CA GLY A 102 6.52 0.44 -12.89
C GLY A 102 5.62 -0.02 -11.75
N TRP A 103 4.94 0.90 -11.05
CA TRP A 103 4.08 0.55 -9.94
C TRP A 103 2.61 0.49 -10.34
N ARG A 104 1.88 -0.45 -9.76
CA ARG A 104 0.43 -0.61 -9.92
C ARG A 104 -0.20 -0.90 -8.56
N PHE A 105 -1.52 -0.87 -8.49
CA PHE A 105 -2.25 -1.21 -7.27
C PHE A 105 -3.52 -2.01 -7.55
N ILE A 106 -3.94 -2.79 -6.55
CA ILE A 106 -5.25 -3.47 -6.46
C ILE A 106 -5.90 -2.97 -5.18
N THR A 107 -7.14 -2.51 -5.27
CA THR A 107 -7.88 -1.93 -4.14
C THR A 107 -9.17 -2.73 -3.91
N SER A 108 -9.46 -3.04 -2.65
CA SER A 108 -10.72 -3.66 -2.23
C SER A 108 -11.91 -2.73 -2.50
N ASP A 109 -13.12 -3.28 -2.48
CA ASP A 109 -14.29 -2.41 -2.44
C ASP A 109 -14.35 -1.63 -1.12
N VAL A 110 -15.22 -0.62 -1.05
CA VAL A 110 -15.52 0.07 0.21
C VAL A 110 -16.17 -0.94 1.13
N THR A 111 -15.68 -1.04 2.37
CA THR A 111 -16.45 -1.73 3.40
C THR A 111 -17.73 -0.92 3.66
N GLU A 112 -18.87 -1.34 3.11
CA GLU A 112 -20.18 -0.73 3.36
C GLU A 112 -20.77 -1.18 4.70
N GLY A 113 -21.17 -0.21 5.51
CA GLY A 113 -21.81 -0.41 6.82
C GLY A 113 -21.81 0.90 7.61
N SER A 114 -22.74 1.09 8.54
CA SER A 114 -22.79 2.28 9.40
C SER A 114 -21.55 2.47 10.29
N ALA A 115 -20.72 1.42 10.42
CA ALA A 115 -19.39 1.42 11.04
C ALA A 115 -18.22 1.41 10.02
N GLY A 116 -18.51 1.37 8.73
CA GLY A 116 -17.54 1.36 7.63
C GLY A 116 -17.09 2.78 7.32
N ASN A 117 -15.91 3.16 7.82
CA ASN A 117 -15.32 4.50 7.68
C ASN A 117 -14.95 4.93 6.23
N GLY A 118 -15.55 4.32 5.21
CA GLY A 118 -15.24 4.58 3.81
C GLY A 118 -13.80 4.22 3.44
N GLU A 119 -13.23 3.25 4.16
CA GLU A 119 -11.85 2.80 4.02
C GLU A 119 -11.76 1.59 3.08
N ARG A 120 -10.60 1.44 2.46
CA ARG A 120 -10.25 0.36 1.54
C ARG A 120 -8.86 -0.16 1.90
N LEU A 121 -8.65 -1.44 1.63
CA LEU A 121 -7.31 -2.03 1.64
C LEU A 121 -6.76 -1.95 0.22
N THR A 122 -5.52 -1.49 0.07
CA THR A 122 -4.86 -1.36 -1.23
C THR A 122 -3.52 -2.06 -1.24
N TYR A 123 -3.31 -2.99 -2.17
CA TYR A 123 -2.02 -3.59 -2.43
C TYR A 123 -1.30 -2.79 -3.51
N LEU A 124 -0.18 -2.16 -3.18
CA LEU A 124 0.76 -1.58 -4.14
C LEU A 124 1.77 -2.65 -4.56
N TYR A 125 2.15 -2.69 -5.82
CA TYR A 125 3.13 -3.67 -6.28
C TYR A 125 4.00 -3.17 -7.45
N ASP A 126 5.23 -3.65 -7.47
CA ASP A 126 6.23 -3.39 -8.53
C ASP A 126 6.09 -4.43 -9.65
N THR A 127 5.68 -4.00 -10.85
CA THR A 127 5.40 -4.89 -11.99
C THR A 127 6.66 -5.52 -12.59
N ALA A 128 7.84 -4.97 -12.31
CA ALA A 128 9.10 -5.59 -12.69
C ALA A 128 9.43 -6.81 -11.82
N ARG A 129 8.75 -6.96 -10.67
CA ARG A 129 9.04 -7.95 -9.65
C ARG A 129 7.95 -9.01 -9.54
N VAL A 130 6.68 -8.60 -9.62
CA VAL A 130 5.53 -9.49 -9.43
C VAL A 130 4.39 -9.17 -10.40
N GLN A 131 3.54 -10.16 -10.65
CA GLN A 131 2.26 -9.99 -11.34
C GLN A 131 1.11 -10.51 -10.45
N PRO A 132 -0.08 -9.89 -10.53
CA PRO A 132 -1.26 -10.45 -9.88
C PRO A 132 -1.55 -11.86 -10.41
N SER A 133 -1.82 -12.81 -9.53
CA SER A 133 -2.07 -14.20 -9.91
C SER A 133 -3.49 -14.43 -10.47
N GLY A 134 -4.31 -13.38 -10.53
CA GLY A 134 -5.75 -13.45 -10.83
C GLY A 134 -6.63 -13.82 -9.62
N LEU A 135 -6.04 -14.12 -8.45
CA LEU A 135 -6.79 -14.38 -7.23
C LEU A 135 -6.91 -13.11 -6.40
N VAL A 136 -8.15 -12.66 -6.22
CA VAL A 136 -8.53 -11.58 -5.30
C VAL A 136 -9.84 -12.00 -4.65
N GLY A 137 -9.95 -11.90 -3.34
CA GLY A 137 -11.18 -12.29 -2.66
C GLY A 137 -11.17 -12.00 -1.18
N GLU A 138 -12.36 -12.10 -0.59
CA GLU A 138 -12.57 -11.96 0.84
C GLU A 138 -12.73 -13.34 1.48
N ILE A 139 -12.19 -13.53 2.69
CA ILE A 139 -12.39 -14.77 3.45
C ILE A 139 -13.63 -14.63 4.31
N VAL A 140 -14.70 -15.32 3.91
CA VAL A 140 -15.92 -15.47 4.72
C VAL A 140 -15.87 -16.80 5.45
N LEU A 141 -16.07 -16.78 6.78
CA LEU A 141 -16.20 -18.02 7.55
C LEU A 141 -17.58 -18.63 7.23
N PRO A 142 -17.65 -19.89 6.76
CA PRO A 142 -18.93 -20.54 6.51
C PRO A 142 -19.71 -20.63 7.84
N PRO A 143 -21.04 -20.52 7.81
CA PRO A 143 -21.84 -20.76 9.00
C PRO A 143 -21.57 -22.19 9.49
N ALA A 144 -21.08 -22.35 10.72
CA ALA A 144 -21.08 -23.64 11.37
C ALA A 144 -22.54 -24.04 11.65
N THR A 145 -22.86 -25.31 11.45
CA THR A 145 -24.08 -25.90 12.01
C THR A 145 -23.94 -25.87 13.53
N ASP A 146 -24.77 -25.05 14.17
CA ASP A 146 -24.91 -24.82 15.63
C ASP A 146 -24.05 -23.69 16.23
N GLY A 147 -24.66 -22.51 16.36
CA GLY A 147 -24.23 -21.40 17.22
C GLY A 147 -23.83 -20.11 16.49
N PRO A 148 -23.90 -18.94 17.14
CA PRO A 148 -23.41 -17.69 16.57
C PRO A 148 -21.90 -17.77 16.33
N VAL A 149 -21.51 -17.74 15.05
CA VAL A 149 -20.10 -17.75 14.64
C VAL A 149 -19.50 -16.37 14.92
N PRO A 150 -18.37 -16.26 15.66
CA PRO A 150 -17.62 -15.01 15.73
C PRO A 150 -17.09 -14.70 14.32
N GLN A 151 -17.78 -13.81 13.62
CA GLN A 151 -17.31 -13.25 12.36
C GLN A 151 -16.16 -12.28 12.65
N PHE A 152 -15.22 -12.15 11.71
CA PHE A 152 -14.26 -11.07 11.79
C PHE A 152 -15.02 -9.74 11.80
N ALA A 153 -14.57 -8.78 12.62
CA ALA A 153 -15.12 -7.44 12.62
C ALA A 153 -15.12 -6.81 11.21
N ARG A 154 -14.20 -7.25 10.34
CA ARG A 154 -14.10 -6.93 8.91
C ARG A 154 -13.63 -8.16 8.13
N THR A 155 -14.28 -8.48 7.02
CA THR A 155 -13.88 -9.61 6.17
C THR A 155 -12.44 -9.41 5.68
N PRO A 156 -11.49 -10.31 5.99
CA PRO A 156 -10.13 -10.20 5.52
C PRO A 156 -10.07 -10.20 4.00
N TYR A 157 -9.34 -9.27 3.40
CA TYR A 157 -9.21 -9.17 1.95
C TYR A 157 -7.84 -9.67 1.51
N ALA A 158 -7.84 -10.61 0.57
CA ALA A 158 -6.66 -11.31 0.09
C ALA A 158 -6.37 -11.03 -1.38
N ALA A 159 -5.09 -10.93 -1.71
CA ALA A 159 -4.60 -10.87 -3.08
C ALA A 159 -3.44 -11.84 -3.27
N GLY A 160 -3.43 -12.53 -4.41
CA GLY A 160 -2.36 -13.43 -4.82
C GLY A 160 -1.40 -12.76 -5.81
N PHE A 161 -0.11 -12.98 -5.63
CA PHE A 161 0.93 -12.52 -6.55
C PHE A 161 1.85 -13.67 -6.95
N THR A 162 2.37 -13.60 -8.17
CA THR A 162 3.35 -14.53 -8.72
C THR A 162 4.61 -13.80 -9.16
N ARG A 163 5.73 -14.50 -9.05
CA ARG A 163 7.03 -14.09 -9.58
C ARG A 163 7.57 -15.17 -10.50
N GLY A 164 7.70 -14.87 -11.79
CA GLY A 164 8.19 -15.83 -12.80
C GLY A 164 7.48 -15.66 -14.15
N THR A 165 8.14 -16.09 -15.22
CA THR A 165 7.87 -15.70 -16.61
C THR A 165 6.45 -15.98 -17.08
N ALA A 166 5.84 -14.96 -17.72
CA ALA A 166 4.75 -15.16 -18.65
C ALA A 166 5.23 -16.11 -19.76
N GLY A 167 4.91 -17.39 -19.63
CA GLY A 167 5.35 -18.45 -20.54
C GLY A 167 5.44 -19.78 -19.81
N CYS A 168 4.38 -20.59 -19.93
CA CYS A 168 4.27 -22.03 -19.72
C CYS A 168 5.27 -22.76 -18.78
N GLN A 169 4.72 -23.42 -17.74
CA GLN A 169 5.25 -24.59 -17.00
C GLN A 169 6.46 -24.42 -16.05
N ALA A 170 6.17 -23.98 -14.82
CA ALA A 170 6.67 -24.52 -13.53
C ALA A 170 5.80 -23.93 -12.41
N PRO A 171 5.67 -24.53 -11.20
CA PRO A 171 4.90 -23.91 -10.13
C PRO A 171 5.67 -22.67 -9.65
N GLY A 172 5.35 -21.52 -10.25
CA GLY A 172 5.78 -20.23 -9.73
C GLY A 172 5.33 -20.13 -8.27
N LEU A 173 6.14 -19.48 -7.43
CA LEU A 173 5.76 -19.20 -6.06
C LEU A 173 4.49 -18.34 -6.10
N VAL A 174 3.35 -18.92 -5.71
CA VAL A 174 2.09 -18.22 -5.52
C VAL A 174 2.04 -17.82 -4.05
N GLU A 175 2.35 -16.57 -3.76
CA GLU A 175 2.17 -16.04 -2.40
C GLU A 175 0.77 -15.42 -2.30
N ARG A 176 0.00 -15.91 -1.33
CA ARG A 176 -1.32 -15.38 -1.00
C ARG A 176 -1.19 -14.52 0.24
N PHE A 177 -1.50 -13.24 0.11
CA PHE A 177 -1.46 -12.32 1.24
C PHE A 177 -2.86 -12.13 1.78
N LEU A 178 -3.00 -12.33 3.09
CA LEU A 178 -4.21 -12.03 3.82
C LEU A 178 -3.90 -10.88 4.77
N VAL A 179 -4.63 -9.77 4.62
CA VAL A 179 -4.56 -8.68 5.60
C VAL A 179 -5.94 -8.53 6.22
N GLY A 180 -6.03 -8.98 7.47
CA GLY A 180 -7.17 -8.76 8.34
C GLY A 180 -6.81 -7.75 9.42
N ASN A 181 -7.79 -6.96 9.85
CA ASN A 181 -7.61 -6.05 10.96
C ASN A 181 -8.33 -6.65 12.18
N CYS A 182 -7.57 -7.08 13.19
CA CYS A 182 -8.14 -7.54 14.46
C CYS A 182 -8.65 -6.32 15.22
N GLY A 183 -9.97 -6.10 15.17
CA GLY A 183 -10.67 -5.13 16.02
C GLY A 183 -11.27 -5.83 17.21
#